data_AF-A0A6J4L937-F1
#
_entry.id   AF-A0A6J4L937-F1
#
_cell.length_a   1.000
_cell.length_b   1.000
_cell.length_c   1.000
_cell.angle_alpha   90.00
_cell.angle_beta   90.00
_cell.angle_gamma   90.00
#
_symmetry.space_group_name_H-M   'P 1'
#
loop_
_entity.id
_entity.type
_entity.pdbx_description
1 polymer ?
#
loop_
_entity_poly.entity_id
_entity_poly.type
_entity_poly.pdbx_seq_one_letter_code
_entity_poly.pdbx_strand_id
1 'polypeptide(L)'
;MHITRGANDWGGDRLTYELRSDGSLIVTHSYQDLKLSTIVQRGKQTLDVPSGVAAQVRQLFWRVRPGKLEGQGLEKDEVRPAGCERRGPHDFGEVAVAFINERDPTGTGDDQVGLFELPRPASCSTPAATEARAVVWGALRLLPQSQVVAGFERTS
;
A
#
# COMPACT_ATOMS: atom_id res chain seq x y z
N MET A 1 -8.46 -2.60 3.40
CA MET A 1 -7.05 -2.12 3.47
C MET A 1 -6.44 -2.29 2.09
N HIS A 2 -5.72 -1.27 1.62
CA HIS A 2 -5.11 -1.29 0.28
C HIS A 2 -3.60 -1.11 0.39
N ILE A 3 -2.86 -1.91 -0.38
CA ILE A 3 -1.40 -1.80 -0.49
C ILE A 3 -1.06 -1.57 -1.94
N THR A 4 -0.25 -0.57 -2.23
CA THR A 4 0.17 -0.21 -3.58
C THR A 4 1.68 -0.27 -3.70
N ARG A 5 2.16 -0.86 -4.79
CA ARG A 5 3.57 -0.95 -5.19
C ARG A 5 3.72 -0.44 -6.63
N GLY A 6 4.92 0.01 -6.98
CA GLY A 6 5.21 0.50 -8.33
C GLY A 6 4.68 1.92 -8.54
N ALA A 7 4.35 2.25 -9.80
CA ALA A 7 3.87 3.53 -10.35
C ALA A 7 3.85 4.73 -9.41
N ASN A 8 4.50 5.81 -9.86
CA ASN A 8 4.47 7.10 -9.19
C ASN A 8 3.51 8.06 -9.93
N ASP A 9 3.53 9.33 -9.53
CA ASP A 9 2.78 10.41 -10.18
C ASP A 9 3.16 10.62 -11.66
N TRP A 10 4.21 9.94 -12.12
CA TRP A 10 4.70 9.96 -13.49
C TRP A 10 4.30 8.71 -14.31
N GLY A 11 3.38 7.91 -13.78
CA GLY A 11 2.84 6.72 -14.44
C GLY A 11 3.68 5.46 -14.25
N GLY A 12 3.42 4.47 -15.11
CA GLY A 12 4.08 3.16 -15.09
C GLY A 12 3.24 2.04 -14.50
N ASP A 13 3.90 0.92 -14.23
CA ASP A 13 3.27 -0.30 -13.72
C ASP A 13 2.99 -0.17 -12.21
N ARG A 14 1.72 -0.38 -11.85
CA ARG A 14 1.18 -0.33 -10.49
C ARG A 14 0.61 -1.69 -10.10
N LEU A 15 0.97 -2.16 -8.91
CA LEU A 15 0.42 -3.36 -8.31
C LEU A 15 -0.34 -2.99 -7.05
N THR A 16 -1.61 -3.41 -6.95
CA THR A 16 -2.48 -3.13 -5.82
C THR A 16 -2.96 -4.44 -5.20
N TYR A 17 -2.92 -4.51 -3.87
CA TYR A 17 -3.51 -5.57 -3.06
C TYR A 17 -4.63 -4.97 -2.22
N GLU A 18 -5.84 -5.48 -2.36
CA GLU A 18 -7.00 -5.09 -1.58
C GLU A 18 -7.44 -6.28 -0.73
N LEU A 19 -7.12 -6.24 0.56
CA LEU A 19 -7.60 -7.23 1.52
C LEU A 19 -8.89 -6.73 2.15
N ARG A 20 -9.99 -7.38 1.79
CA ARG A 20 -11.36 -7.05 2.24
C ARG A 20 -11.67 -7.67 3.60
N SER A 21 -12.73 -7.21 4.23
CA SER A 21 -13.18 -7.69 5.55
C SER A 21 -13.68 -9.14 5.51
N ASP A 22 -14.23 -9.58 4.37
CA ASP A 22 -14.68 -10.95 4.11
C ASP A 22 -13.54 -11.97 3.90
N GLY A 23 -12.28 -11.51 3.88
CA GLY A 23 -11.12 -12.37 3.65
C GLY A 23 -10.75 -12.55 2.18
N SER A 24 -11.47 -11.93 1.25
CA SER A 24 -11.04 -11.88 -0.15
C SER A 24 -9.86 -10.92 -0.32
N LEU A 25 -8.88 -11.35 -1.12
CA LEU A 25 -7.75 -10.56 -1.57
C LEU A 25 -7.88 -10.33 -3.07
N ILE A 26 -8.04 -9.07 -3.46
CA ILE A 26 -8.03 -8.67 -4.87
C ILE A 26 -6.65 -8.12 -5.18
N VAL A 27 -5.95 -8.77 -6.11
CA VAL A 27 -4.67 -8.30 -6.65
C VAL A 27 -4.90 -7.75 -8.05
N THR A 28 -4.51 -6.51 -8.28
CA THR A 28 -4.64 -5.83 -9.57
C THR A 28 -3.31 -5.31 -10.04
N HIS A 29 -2.91 -5.64 -11.27
CA HIS A 29 -1.80 -5.04 -11.98
C HIS A 29 -2.37 -4.11 -13.05
N SER A 30 -2.03 -2.83 -12.97
CA SER A 30 -2.42 -1.81 -13.94
C SER A 30 -1.21 -1.03 -14.45
N TYR A 31 -1.28 -0.51 -15.66
CA TYR A 31 -0.32 0.43 -16.22
C TYR A 31 -1.01 1.78 -16.43
N GLN A 32 -0.42 2.84 -15.90
CA GLN A 32 -0.90 4.20 -16.10
C GLN A 32 -0.03 4.91 -17.13
N ASP A 33 -0.63 5.27 -18.27
CA ASP A 33 0.00 6.13 -19.27
C ASP A 33 -0.38 7.58 -19.02
N LEU A 34 0.61 8.43 -18.72
CA LEU A 34 0.40 9.87 -18.53
C LEU A 34 -0.14 10.57 -19.78
N LYS A 35 0.24 10.11 -20.98
CA LYS A 35 -0.15 10.78 -22.23
C LYS A 35 -1.62 10.58 -22.56
N LEU A 36 -2.21 9.50 -22.05
CA LEU A 36 -3.58 9.08 -22.37
C LEU A 36 -4.53 9.23 -21.19
N SER A 37 -4.04 9.63 -20.00
CA SER A 37 -4.80 9.63 -18.74
C SER A 37 -5.59 8.32 -18.52
N THR A 38 -5.08 7.21 -19.07
CA THR A 38 -5.80 5.95 -19.13
C THR A 38 -5.08 4.94 -18.26
N ILE A 39 -5.83 4.32 -17.36
CA ILE A 39 -5.34 3.18 -16.56
C ILE A 39 -5.73 1.91 -17.30
N VAL A 40 -4.73 1.19 -17.81
CA VAL A 40 -4.91 -0.10 -18.46
C VAL A 40 -4.73 -1.21 -17.44
N GLN A 41 -5.77 -1.97 -17.14
CA GLN A 41 -5.66 -3.15 -16.29
C GLN A 41 -4.99 -4.29 -17.06
N ARG A 42 -3.77 -4.67 -16.65
CA ARG A 42 -2.99 -5.76 -17.26
C ARG A 42 -3.33 -7.13 -16.65
N GLY A 43 -3.77 -7.15 -15.39
CA GLY A 43 -4.19 -8.37 -14.72
C GLY A 43 -5.01 -8.08 -13.47
N LYS A 44 -5.91 -9.02 -13.13
CA LYS A 44 -6.68 -8.99 -11.90
C LYS A 44 -6.93 -10.43 -11.44
N GLN A 45 -6.74 -10.67 -10.15
CA GLN A 45 -6.98 -11.97 -9.53
C GLN A 45 -7.63 -11.77 -8.17
N THR A 46 -8.67 -12.55 -7.88
CA THR A 46 -9.26 -12.64 -6.55
C THR A 46 -8.83 -13.96 -5.91
N LEU A 47 -8.40 -13.91 -4.67
CA LEU A 47 -7.90 -15.04 -3.89
C LEU A 47 -8.60 -15.05 -2.53
N ASP A 48 -8.90 -16.24 -2.02
CA ASP A 48 -9.40 -16.40 -0.66
C ASP A 48 -8.23 -16.46 0.32
N VAL A 49 -8.27 -15.61 1.35
CA VAL A 49 -7.28 -15.60 2.42
C VAL A 49 -7.89 -16.25 3.66
N PRO A 50 -7.27 -17.32 4.21
CA PRO A 50 -7.74 -17.92 5.45
C PRO A 50 -7.86 -16.86 6.56
N SER A 51 -8.94 -16.90 7.34
CA SER A 51 -9.27 -15.86 8.33
C SER A 51 -8.13 -15.60 9.32
N GLY A 52 -7.44 -16.65 9.79
CA GLY A 52 -6.27 -16.53 10.68
C GLY A 52 -5.09 -15.79 10.02
N VAL A 53 -4.84 -16.05 8.74
CA VAL A 53 -3.80 -15.36 7.95
C VAL A 53 -4.20 -13.90 7.74
N ALA A 54 -5.45 -13.64 7.34
CA ALA A 54 -5.94 -12.29 7.15
C ALA A 54 -5.88 -11.45 8.44
N ALA A 55 -6.18 -12.06 9.60
CA ALA A 55 -6.03 -11.42 10.90
C ALA A 55 -4.56 -11.09 11.21
N GLN A 56 -3.64 -12.05 11.00
CA GLN A 56 -2.21 -11.84 11.22
C GLN A 56 -1.64 -10.74 10.32
N VAL A 57 -2.03 -10.71 9.04
CA VAL A 57 -1.65 -9.65 8.09
C VAL A 57 -2.11 -8.29 8.58
N ARG A 58 -3.38 -8.16 9.00
CA ARG A 58 -3.90 -6.90 9.54
C ARG A 58 -3.18 -6.47 10.82
N GLN A 59 -2.86 -7.40 11.71
CA GLN A 59 -2.09 -7.11 12.93
C GLN A 59 -0.69 -6.58 12.61
N LEU A 60 0.00 -7.17 11.61
CA LEU A 60 1.29 -6.67 11.17
C LEU A 60 1.17 -5.25 10.60
N PHE A 61 0.25 -5.00 9.68
CA PHE A 61 0.05 -3.66 9.13
C PHE A 61 -0.41 -2.63 10.17
N TRP A 62 -1.08 -3.05 11.24
CA TRP A 62 -1.42 -2.16 12.35
C TRP A 62 -0.20 -1.49 12.99
N ARG A 63 0.97 -2.14 12.96
CA ARG A 63 2.23 -1.58 13.50
C ARG A 63 2.75 -0.37 12.74
N VAL A 64 2.35 -0.21 11.47
CA VAL A 64 2.72 0.93 10.62
C VAL A 64 1.51 1.84 10.35
N ARG A 65 0.37 1.59 11.01
CA ARG A 65 -0.82 2.40 10.84
C ARG A 65 -0.58 3.81 11.39
N PRO A 66 -0.92 4.85 10.62
CA PRO A 66 -0.95 6.22 11.14
C PRO A 66 -1.82 6.35 12.40
N GLY A 67 -1.43 7.27 13.30
CA GLY A 67 -2.18 7.52 14.53
C GLY A 67 -3.59 8.08 14.28
N LYS A 68 -3.76 8.86 13.20
CA LYS A 68 -5.05 9.39 12.74
C LYS A 68 -5.29 8.98 11.29
N LEU A 69 -6.55 8.85 10.89
CA LEU A 69 -6.91 8.50 9.50
C LEU A 69 -7.55 9.67 8.75
N GLU A 70 -7.73 10.83 9.37
CA GLU A 70 -8.29 12.00 8.70
C GLU A 70 -7.15 12.81 8.07
N GLY A 71 -7.09 12.83 6.74
CA GLY A 71 -6.11 13.61 5.97
C GLY A 71 -4.66 13.10 6.01
N GLN A 72 -4.34 12.10 6.85
CA GLN A 72 -2.96 11.64 7.04
C GLN A 72 -2.42 10.87 5.84
N GLY A 73 -1.17 11.17 5.49
CA GLY A 73 -0.46 10.49 4.41
C GLY A 73 -0.70 11.08 3.03
N LEU A 74 -1.49 12.14 2.90
CA LEU A 74 -1.56 12.97 1.70
C LEU A 74 -0.36 13.92 1.66
N GLU A 75 -0.04 14.52 0.50
CA GLU A 75 1.20 15.31 0.26
C GLU A 75 1.59 16.32 1.37
N LYS A 76 0.62 16.83 2.15
CA LYS A 76 0.89 17.77 3.25
C LYS A 76 1.08 17.13 4.63
N ASP A 77 0.55 15.92 4.83
CA ASP A 77 0.49 15.21 6.11
C ASP A 77 1.12 13.81 6.02
N GLU A 78 2.12 13.66 5.16
CA GLU A 78 2.77 12.37 4.85
C GLU A 78 3.21 11.61 6.10
N VAL A 79 2.83 10.34 6.18
CA VAL A 79 3.22 9.47 7.29
C VAL A 79 4.28 8.48 6.79
N ARG A 80 5.52 8.76 7.16
CA ARG A 80 6.71 7.96 6.82
C ARG A 80 7.41 7.49 8.11
N PRO A 81 8.30 6.49 8.03
CA PRO A 81 9.15 6.14 9.17
C PRO A 81 9.93 7.35 9.70
N ALA A 82 10.20 7.37 11.00
CA ALA A 82 10.94 8.46 11.63
C ALA A 82 12.31 8.68 10.98
N GLY A 83 12.64 9.94 10.67
CA GLY A 83 13.88 10.34 9.99
C GLY A 83 13.89 10.05 8.48
N CYS A 84 12.72 9.76 7.90
CA CYS A 84 12.54 9.56 6.46
C CYS A 84 11.58 10.58 5.85
N GLU A 85 11.69 11.83 6.28
CA GLU A 85 10.93 12.94 5.71
C GLU A 85 11.21 13.04 4.20
N ARG A 86 10.18 13.38 3.43
CA ARG A 86 10.28 13.50 1.98
C ARG A 86 11.30 14.56 1.60
N ARG A 87 12.27 14.18 0.75
CA ARG A 87 13.38 15.06 0.33
C ARG A 87 13.13 15.84 -0.96
N GLY A 88 11.96 15.66 -1.57
CA GLY A 88 11.55 16.37 -2.78
C GLY A 88 10.42 15.65 -3.53
N PRO A 89 9.94 16.23 -4.64
CA PRO A 89 8.80 15.70 -5.40
C PRO A 89 9.08 14.39 -6.14
N HIS A 90 10.34 13.93 -6.15
CA HIS A 90 10.76 12.69 -6.79
C HIS A 90 11.15 11.57 -5.80
N ASP A 91 11.01 11.83 -4.50
CA ASP A 91 11.35 10.85 -3.46
C ASP A 91 10.15 9.92 -3.21
N PHE A 92 9.97 8.95 -4.11
CA PHE A 92 8.82 8.05 -4.11
C PHE A 92 8.99 6.84 -3.19
N GLY A 93 7.87 6.42 -2.59
CA GLY A 93 7.73 5.18 -1.86
C GLY A 93 8.04 3.93 -2.69
N GLU A 94 8.63 2.94 -2.02
CA GLU A 94 8.67 1.54 -2.46
C GLU A 94 7.28 0.91 -2.38
N VAL A 95 6.56 1.22 -1.31
CA VAL A 95 5.23 0.68 -0.98
C VAL A 95 4.42 1.77 -0.28
N ALA A 96 3.13 1.86 -0.58
CA ALA A 96 2.19 2.68 0.17
C ALA A 96 1.05 1.81 0.72
N VAL A 97 0.62 2.04 1.96
CA VAL A 97 -0.42 1.28 2.65
C VAL A 97 -1.53 2.23 3.09
N ALA A 98 -2.71 2.09 2.50
CA ALA A 98 -3.91 2.85 2.85
C ALA A 98 -4.78 2.07 3.84
N PHE A 99 -5.10 2.73 4.94
CA PHE A 99 -5.99 2.28 5.99
C PHE A 99 -7.30 3.04 5.87
N ILE A 100 -8.41 2.31 5.67
CA ILE A 100 -9.74 2.85 5.48
C ILE A 100 -10.58 2.43 6.68
N ASN A 101 -11.27 3.39 7.30
CA ASN A 101 -12.27 3.12 8.33
C ASN A 101 -13.68 3.32 7.75
N GLU A 102 -14.24 2.26 7.16
CA GLU A 102 -15.52 2.31 6.41
C GLU A 102 -16.77 2.48 7.31
N ARG A 103 -16.64 2.72 8.63
CA ARG A 103 -17.77 2.75 9.58
C ARG A 103 -17.53 3.63 10.81
N ASP A 104 -17.04 4.86 10.67
CA ASP A 104 -17.07 5.80 11.80
C ASP A 104 -18.49 6.40 11.94
N PRO A 105 -19.26 6.05 12.99
CA PRO A 105 -20.62 6.59 13.19
C PRO A 105 -20.64 8.06 13.62
N THR A 106 -19.48 8.70 13.86
CA THR A 106 -19.39 10.09 14.35
C THR A 106 -19.09 11.14 13.28
N GLY A 107 -18.84 10.74 12.03
CA GLY A 107 -18.47 11.66 10.95
C GLY A 107 -19.47 11.67 9.81
N THR A 108 -20.26 12.73 9.68
CA THR A 108 -20.92 13.09 8.42
C THR A 108 -19.89 13.70 7.47
N GLY A 109 -19.20 12.87 6.69
CA GLY A 109 -18.27 13.33 5.65
C GLY A 109 -17.07 12.39 5.50
N ASP A 110 -17.06 11.67 4.38
CA ASP A 110 -15.95 10.92 3.78
C ASP A 110 -15.32 9.79 4.63
N ASP A 111 -15.11 8.63 4.01
CA ASP A 111 -14.36 7.53 4.60
C ASP A 111 -13.00 8.06 5.11
N GLN A 112 -12.69 7.85 6.40
CA GLN A 112 -11.40 8.28 6.94
C GLN A 112 -10.29 7.39 6.36
N VAL A 113 -9.41 7.97 5.54
CA VAL A 113 -8.27 7.31 4.90
C VAL A 113 -6.94 7.85 5.42
N GLY A 114 -6.14 6.98 6.04
CA GLY A 114 -4.75 7.27 6.37
C GLY A 114 -3.80 6.50 5.47
N LEU A 115 -2.78 7.16 4.92
CA LEU A 115 -1.75 6.55 4.10
C LEU A 115 -0.41 6.50 4.85
N PHE A 116 0.23 5.34 4.85
CA PHE A 116 1.62 5.17 5.25
C PHE A 116 2.48 4.92 4.02
N GLU A 117 3.54 5.71 3.83
CA GLU A 117 4.46 5.55 2.71
C GLU A 117 5.82 5.02 3.21
N LEU A 118 6.24 3.90 2.65
CA LEU A 118 7.56 3.32 2.92
C LEU A 118 8.52 3.73 1.80
N PRO A 119 9.54 4.58 2.06
CA PRO A 119 10.52 4.95 1.05
C PRO A 119 11.41 3.79 0.63
N ARG A 120 12.01 3.90 -0.56
CA ARG A 120 13.02 2.93 -1.03
C ARG A 120 14.23 2.90 -0.08
N PRO A 121 14.91 1.74 0.07
CA PRO A 121 16.11 1.64 0.91
C PRO A 121 17.21 2.62 0.52
N ALA A 122 17.33 2.92 -0.78
CA ALA A 122 18.29 3.89 -1.31
C ALA A 122 17.97 5.34 -0.90
N SER A 123 16.70 5.66 -0.65
CA SER A 123 16.27 6.98 -0.16
C SER A 123 16.38 7.10 1.36
N CYS A 124 16.02 6.04 2.09
CA CYS A 124 16.04 6.04 3.55
C CYS A 124 16.25 4.64 4.17
N SER A 125 17.20 4.55 5.09
CA SER A 125 17.61 3.31 5.78
C SER A 125 17.72 3.45 7.30
N THR A 126 16.95 4.35 7.92
CA THR A 126 16.88 4.46 9.38
C THR A 126 16.43 3.14 10.03
N PRO A 127 16.69 2.92 11.33
CA PRO A 127 16.18 1.74 12.04
C PRO A 127 14.65 1.59 11.91
N ALA A 128 13.92 2.70 12.03
CA ALA A 128 12.46 2.73 11.86
C ALA A 128 12.03 2.29 10.45
N ALA A 129 12.72 2.76 9.40
CA ALA A 129 12.44 2.34 8.02
C ALA A 129 12.75 0.86 7.79
N THR A 130 13.83 0.36 8.39
CA THR A 130 14.19 -1.05 8.32
C THR A 130 13.15 -1.94 8.98
N GLU A 131 12.66 -1.55 10.17
CA GLU A 131 11.59 -2.26 10.87
C GLU A 131 10.28 -2.21 10.08
N ALA A 132 9.85 -1.03 9.63
CA ALA A 132 8.64 -0.88 8.82
C ALA A 132 8.69 -1.74 7.56
N ARG A 133 9.85 -1.79 6.89
CA ARG A 133 10.08 -2.66 5.72
C ARG A 133 9.95 -4.13 6.08
N ALA A 134 10.53 -4.57 7.20
CA ALA A 134 10.38 -5.95 7.67
C ALA A 134 8.91 -6.31 7.97
N VAL A 135 8.14 -5.40 8.55
CA VAL A 135 6.71 -5.56 8.82
C VAL A 135 5.91 -5.67 7.51
N VAL A 136 6.07 -4.71 6.60
CA VAL A 136 5.32 -4.65 5.33
C VAL A 136 5.60 -5.87 4.48
N TRP A 137 6.87 -6.23 4.27
CA TRP A 137 7.22 -7.41 3.49
C TRP A 137 6.91 -8.72 4.21
N GLY A 138 6.99 -8.75 5.53
CA GLY A 138 6.53 -9.89 6.34
C GLY A 138 5.05 -10.16 6.12
N ALA A 139 4.22 -9.11 6.14
CA ALA A 139 2.79 -9.23 5.91
C ALA A 139 2.47 -9.65 4.47
N LEU A 140 3.13 -9.08 3.46
CA LEU A 140 2.93 -9.46 2.06
C LEU A 140 3.30 -10.92 1.78
N ARG A 141 4.33 -11.47 2.43
CA ARG A 141 4.74 -12.88 2.28
C ARG A 141 3.74 -13.88 2.86
N LEU A 142 2.86 -13.45 3.76
CA LEU A 142 1.79 -14.30 4.31
C LEU A 142 0.60 -14.43 3.35
N LEU A 143 0.45 -13.51 2.40
CA LEU A 143 -0.66 -13.54 1.45
C LEU A 143 -0.52 -14.72 0.47
N PRO A 144 -1.63 -15.29 -0.03
CA PRO A 144 -1.58 -16.34 -1.03
C PRO A 144 -0.81 -15.90 -2.28
N GLN A 145 -0.09 -16.85 -2.89
CA GLN A 145 0.66 -16.57 -4.12
C GLN A 145 -0.28 -16.18 -5.25
N SER A 146 0.09 -15.14 -5.98
CA SER A 146 -0.69 -14.59 -7.08
C SER A 146 0.12 -14.61 -8.38
N GLN A 147 -0.51 -15.08 -9.45
CA GLN A 147 0.07 -15.05 -10.79
C GLN A 147 0.21 -13.62 -11.31
N VAL A 148 -0.67 -12.71 -10.87
CA VAL A 148 -0.61 -11.28 -11.20
C VAL A 148 0.64 -10.64 -10.57
N VAL A 149 0.94 -10.97 -9.30
CA VAL A 149 2.19 -10.52 -8.64
C VAL A 149 3.40 -11.07 -9.38
N ALA A 150 3.43 -12.37 -9.67
CA ALA A 150 4.55 -13.00 -10.36
C ALA A 150 4.74 -12.47 -11.80
N GLY A 151 3.67 -12.01 -12.45
CA GLY A 151 3.72 -11.32 -13.74
C GLY A 151 4.33 -9.93 -13.61
N PHE A 152 3.84 -9.13 -12.64
CA PHE A 152 4.36 -7.80 -12.34
C PHE A 152 5.87 -7.83 -12.05
N GLU A 153 6.33 -8.73 -11.19
CA GLU A 153 7.73 -8.83 -10.76
C GLU A 153 8.69 -9.27 -11.88
N ARG A 154 8.19 -9.88 -12.95
CA ARG A 154 8.98 -10.20 -14.14
C ARG A 154 9.13 -9.02 -15.11
N THR A 155 8.27 -8.02 -14.99
CA THR A 155 8.21 -6.86 -15.90
C THR A 155 8.74 -5.58 -15.28
N SER A 156 8.96 -5.56 -13.96
CA SER A 156 9.39 -4.41 -13.16
C SER A 156 10.87 -4.37 -12.86
#